data_AF-A0A2Y9AHW1-F1
#
_entry.id   AF-A0A2Y9AHW1-F1
#
_cell.length_a   1.000
_cell.length_b   1.000
_cell.length_c   1.000
_cell.angle_alpha   90.00
_cell.angle_beta   90.00
_cell.angle_gamma   90.00
#
_symmetry.space_group_name_H-M   'P 1'
#
loop_
_entity.id
_entity.type
_entity.pdbx_description
1 polymer ?
#
loop_
_entity_poly.entity_id
_entity_poly.type
_entity_poly.pdbx_seq_one_letter_code
_entity_poly.pdbx_strand_id
1 'polypeptide(L)' 'MARKNYSEEFRRQAVDLYESTPGATVRGIAEDLGIVRGTLRQWLQAYGTG' A
#
# COMPACT_ATOMS: atom_id res chain seq x y z
N MET A 1 -18.71 1.89 3.68
CA MET A 1 -17.71 1.27 2.79
C MET A 1 -17.68 -0.22 3.04
N ALA A 2 -17.94 -1.06 2.01
CA ALA A 2 -17.65 -2.48 2.10
C ALA A 2 -16.17 -2.65 2.46
N ARG A 3 -15.89 -3.30 3.58
CA ARG A 3 -14.52 -3.57 4.02
C ARG A 3 -13.96 -4.59 3.04
N LYS A 4 -13.34 -4.12 1.94
CA LYS A 4 -12.51 -4.98 1.09
C LYS A 4 -11.49 -5.61 2.01
N ASN A 5 -11.64 -6.91 2.27
CA ASN A 5 -10.70 -7.66 3.09
C ASN A 5 -9.48 -7.94 2.22
N TYR A 6 -8.52 -7.03 2.24
CA TYR A 6 -7.19 -7.28 1.70
C TYR A 6 -6.46 -8.24 2.64
N SER A 7 -5.95 -9.35 2.09
CA SER A 7 -5.09 -10.29 2.82
C SER A 7 -3.84 -9.59 3.33
N GLU A 8 -3.28 -10.07 4.45
CA GLU A 8 -2.06 -9.49 5.01
C GLU A 8 -0.88 -9.55 4.04
N GLU A 9 -0.80 -10.63 3.26
CA GLU A 9 0.19 -10.79 2.18
C GLU A 9 0.07 -9.65 1.16
N PHE A 10 -1.13 -9.33 0.69
CA PHE A 10 -1.34 -8.24 -0.25
C PHE A 10 -0.92 -6.88 0.34
N ARG A 11 -1.19 -6.65 1.62
CA ARG A 11 -0.79 -5.40 2.30
C ARG A 11 0.72 -5.27 2.37
N ARG A 12 1.41 -6.36 2.72
CA ARG A 12 2.88 -6.41 2.78
C ARG A 12 3.49 -6.24 1.40
N GLN A 13 2.95 -6.90 0.37
CA GLN A 13 3.41 -6.71 -1.01
C GLN A 13 3.21 -5.28 -1.50
N ALA A 14 2.10 -4.62 -1.15
CA ALA A 14 1.87 -3.23 -1.52
C ALA A 14 2.88 -2.26 -0.86
N VAL A 15 3.30 -2.57 0.37
CA VAL A 15 4.32 -1.82 1.12
C VAL A 15 5.70 -2.07 0.54
N ASP A 16 6.07 -3.33 0.32
CA ASP A 16 7.33 -3.75 -0.31
C ASP A 16 7.50 -3.14 -1.71
N LEU A 17 6.43 -3.11 -2.52
CA LEU A 17 6.43 -2.48 -3.84
C LEU A 17 6.74 -0.99 -3.77
N TYR A 18 6.19 -0.28 -2.78
CA TYR A 18 6.46 1.13 -2.57
C TYR A 18 7.92 1.36 -2.10
N GLU A 19 8.42 0.55 -1.17
CA GLU A 19 9.80 0.64 -0.65
C GLU A 19 10.84 0.27 -1.72
N SER A 20 10.54 -0.73 -2.55
CA SER A 20 11.42 -1.20 -3.64
C SER A 20 11.41 -0.33 -4.89
N THR A 21 10.54 0.68 -4.98
CA THR A 21 10.43 1.56 -6.15
C THR A 21 10.88 2.98 -5.82
N PRO A 22 12.16 3.34 -6.05
CA PRO A 22 12.67 4.68 -5.83
C PRO A 22 11.90 5.71 -6.67
N GLY A 23 11.36 6.74 -6.01
CA GLY A 23 10.59 7.79 -6.67
C GLY A 23 9.12 7.46 -6.91
N ALA A 24 8.65 6.26 -6.51
CA ALA A 24 7.22 5.99 -6.47
C ALA A 24 6.50 6.90 -5.48
N THR A 25 5.30 7.33 -5.85
CA THR A 25 4.43 8.07 -4.93
C THR A 25 3.36 7.15 -4.37
N VAL A 26 2.96 7.37 -3.12
CA VAL A 26 1.85 6.63 -2.49
C VAL A 26 0.58 6.72 -3.33
N ARG A 27 0.37 7.82 -4.07
CA ARG A 27 -0.79 7.95 -4.96
C ARG A 27 -0.65 7.03 -6.18
N GLY A 28 0.50 7.04 -6.85
CA GLY A 28 0.75 6.20 -8.02
C GLY A 28 0.62 4.70 -7.72
N ILE A 29 1.26 4.23 -6.65
CA ILE A 29 1.16 2.81 -6.24
C ILE A 29 -0.27 2.45 -5.84
N ALA A 30 -0.98 3.34 -5.13
CA ALA A 30 -2.37 3.08 -4.78
C ALA A 30 -3.29 3.00 -6.02
N GLU A 31 -3.08 3.87 -7.01
CA GLU A 31 -3.83 3.84 -8.28
C GLU A 31 -3.54 2.57 -9.07
N ASP A 32 -2.28 2.15 -9.17
CA ASP A 32 -1.86 0.91 -9.83
C ASP A 32 -2.50 -0.34 -9.19
N LEU A 33 -2.50 -0.39 -7.85
CA LEU A 33 -3.10 -1.47 -7.07
C LEU A 33 -4.63 -1.39 -6.99
N GLY A 34 -5.27 -0.34 -7.53
CA GLY A 34 -6.72 -0.13 -7.45
C GLY A 34 -7.24 0.07 -6.02
N ILE A 35 -6.40 0.62 -5.13
CA ILE A 35 -6.71 0.91 -3.73
C ILE A 35 -6.72 2.42 -3.48
N VAL A 36 -7.34 2.82 -2.37
CA VAL A 36 -7.37 4.23 -1.98
C VAL A 36 -6.01 4.60 -1.38
N ARG A 37 -5.47 5.78 -1.72
CA ARG A 37 -4.21 6.32 -1.14
C ARG A 37 -4.17 6.22 0.39
N GLY A 38 -5.28 6.50 1.06
CA GLY A 38 -5.38 6.43 2.52
C GLY A 38 -5.13 5.02 3.06
N THR A 39 -5.58 3.99 2.35
CA THR A 39 -5.36 2.59 2.69
C THR A 39 -3.89 2.23 2.60
N LEU A 40 -3.22 2.58 1.50
CA LEU A 40 -1.79 2.31 1.34
C LEU A 40 -0.96 3.04 2.41
N ARG A 41 -1.31 4.30 2.74
CA ARG A 41 -0.64 5.04 3.80
C ARG A 41 -0.79 4.38 5.17
N GLN A 42 -1.96 3.82 5.49
CA GLN A 42 -2.12 3.06 6.74
C GLN A 42 -1.26 1.80 6.77
N TRP A 43 -1.12 1.11 5.63
CA TRP A 43 -0.27 -0.08 5.56
C TRP A 43 1.21 0.28 5.69
N LEU A 44 1.66 1.37 5.06
CA LEU A 44 3.02 1.88 5.24
C LEU A 44 3.31 2.24 6.71
N GLN A 45 2.32 2.76 7.45
CA GLN A 45 2.48 3.03 8.88
C GLN A 45 2.48 1.76 9.74
N ALA A 46 1.77 0.70 9.31
CA ALA A 46 1.62 -0.53 10.07
C ALA A 46 2.72 -1.57 9.79
N TYR A 47 3.23 -1.60 8.56
CA TYR A 47 4.16 -2.62 8.06
C TYR A 47 5.44 -2.03 7.46
N GLY A 48 5.50 -0.72 7.19
CA GLY A 48 6.69 -0.09 6.63
C GLY A 48 7.86 -0.20 7.59
N THR A 49 9.05 -0.39 7.03
CA THR A 49 10.30 -0.54 7.78
C THR A 49 10.89 0.84 8.12
N GLY A 50 10.17 1.59 8.95
CA GLY A 50 10.64 2.86 9.52
C GLY A 50 11.57 2.65 10.70
#